data_AF-A0A7S1Z008-F1
#
_entry.id   AF-A0A7S1Z008-F1
#
_cell.length_a   1.000
_cell.length_b   1.000
_cell.length_c   1.000
_cell.angle_alpha   90.00
_cell.angle_beta   90.00
_cell.angle_gamma   90.00
#
_symmetry.space_group_name_H-M   'P 1'
#
loop_
_entity.id
_entity.type
_entity.pdbx_description
1 polymer ?
#
loop_
_entity_poly.entity_id
_entity_poly.type
_entity_poly.pdbx_seq_one_letter_code
_entity_poly.pdbx_strand_id
1 'polypeptide(L)'
;DEWNTRHESNLRWIRNRVEKYYENVEIVVIFGHAEPNSSNDNFFTTLAEYITDWDVVTIYIHESRTEMQLSSNFKNVQQFLLMAVQGGIWPPARVYIDTAKNRIRINQNNWHLEAP
;
A
#
# COMPACT_ATOMS: atom_id res chain seq x y z
N ASP A 1 10.28 5.77 -23.35
CA ASP A 1 10.90 5.55 -22.04
C ASP A 1 10.13 4.45 -21.33
N GLU A 2 10.71 3.25 -21.28
CA GLU A 2 10.01 2.02 -20.85
C GLU A 2 9.51 2.11 -19.40
N TRP A 3 10.27 2.77 -18.52
CA TRP A 3 9.95 2.86 -17.10
C TRP A 3 8.66 3.64 -16.85
N ASN A 4 8.54 4.81 -17.48
CA ASN A 4 7.35 5.65 -17.40
C ASN A 4 6.11 4.95 -17.98
N THR A 5 6.25 4.25 -19.10
CA THR A 5 5.14 3.47 -19.69
C THR A 5 4.66 2.35 -18.76
N ARG A 6 5.58 1.69 -18.02
CA ARG A 6 5.22 0.68 -17.01
C ARG A 6 4.45 1.30 -15.84
N HIS A 7 4.89 2.46 -15.33
CA HIS A 7 4.18 3.18 -14.27
C HIS A 7 2.77 3.56 -14.70
N GLU A 8 2.61 4.19 -15.87
CA GLU A 8 1.31 4.59 -16.41
C GLU A 8 0.38 3.38 -16.60
N SER A 9 0.90 2.26 -17.11
CA SER A 9 0.10 1.05 -17.31
C SER A 9 -0.37 0.45 -15.99
N ASN A 10 0.50 0.41 -14.97
CA ASN A 10 0.13 -0.07 -13.64
C ASN A 10 -0.89 0.85 -12.96
N LEU A 11 -0.71 2.17 -13.04
CA LEU A 11 -1.65 3.16 -12.51
C LEU A 11 -3.02 3.03 -13.15
N ARG A 12 -3.06 2.91 -14.50
CA ARG A 12 -4.31 2.70 -15.23
C ARG A 12 -4.98 1.40 -14.81
N TRP A 13 -4.22 0.33 -14.61
CA TRP A 13 -4.76 -0.93 -14.13
C TRP A 13 -5.37 -0.78 -12.73
N ILE A 14 -4.66 -0.14 -11.77
CA ILE A 14 -5.16 0.09 -10.41
C ILE A 14 -6.45 0.89 -10.47
N ARG A 15 -6.45 2.02 -11.21
CA ARG A 15 -7.63 2.87 -11.36
C ARG A 15 -8.83 2.12 -11.91
N ASN A 16 -8.66 1.35 -12.99
CA ASN A 16 -9.73 0.56 -13.57
C ASN A 16 -10.29 -0.49 -12.60
N ARG A 17 -9.46 -1.03 -11.69
CA ARG A 17 -9.93 -1.99 -10.68
C ARG A 17 -10.73 -1.31 -9.59
N VAL A 18 -10.25 -0.17 -9.09
CA VAL A 18 -10.97 0.58 -8.06
C VAL A 18 -12.28 1.12 -8.60
N GLU A 19 -12.27 1.82 -9.75
CA GLU A 19 -13.48 2.38 -10.37
C GLU A 19 -14.54 1.30 -10.69
N LYS A 20 -14.11 0.10 -11.11
CA LYS A 20 -15.02 -1.01 -11.39
C LYS A 20 -15.78 -1.51 -10.15
N TYR A 21 -15.18 -1.42 -8.97
CA TYR A 21 -15.76 -1.94 -7.73
C TYR A 21 -16.10 -0.85 -6.72
N TYR A 22 -15.93 0.41 -7.10
CA TYR A 22 -15.84 1.57 -6.22
C TYR A 22 -16.96 1.67 -5.16
N GLU A 23 -18.21 1.43 -5.55
CA GLU A 23 -19.37 1.48 -4.64
C GLU A 23 -19.30 0.49 -3.46
N ASN A 24 -18.42 -0.52 -3.52
CA ASN A 24 -18.27 -1.55 -2.49
C ASN A 24 -16.84 -1.65 -1.95
N VAL A 25 -15.95 -0.71 -2.28
CA VAL A 25 -14.56 -0.73 -1.81
C VAL A 25 -14.43 0.16 -0.58
N GLU A 26 -14.24 -0.47 0.58
CA GLU A 26 -13.92 0.26 1.81
C GLU A 26 -12.42 0.58 1.89
N ILE A 27 -11.56 -0.34 1.40
CA ILE A 27 -10.10 -0.27 1.51
C ILE A 27 -9.43 -0.89 0.29
N VAL A 28 -8.36 -0.26 -0.18
CA VAL A 28 -7.50 -0.76 -1.25
C VAL A 28 -6.16 -1.20 -0.68
N VAL A 29 -5.72 -2.41 -1.02
CA VAL A 29 -4.38 -2.90 -0.67
C VAL A 29 -3.61 -3.19 -1.95
N ILE A 30 -2.47 -2.53 -2.12
CA ILE A 30 -1.60 -2.66 -3.28
C ILE A 30 -0.30 -3.30 -2.82
N PHE A 31 0.04 -4.44 -3.42
CA PHE A 31 1.34 -5.08 -3.24
C PHE A 31 2.25 -4.69 -4.39
N GLY A 32 3.41 -4.12 -4.08
CA GLY A 32 4.40 -3.71 -5.07
C GLY A 32 5.82 -3.95 -4.60
N HIS A 33 6.76 -4.06 -5.55
CA HIS A 33 8.19 -4.20 -5.21
C HIS A 33 8.92 -2.85 -5.17
N ALA A 34 8.40 -1.86 -5.90
CA ALA A 34 9.04 -0.55 -6.02
C ALA A 34 8.98 0.21 -4.70
N GLU A 35 10.13 0.61 -4.18
CA GLU A 35 10.21 1.54 -3.07
C GLU A 35 9.92 2.99 -3.54
N PRO A 36 9.38 3.86 -2.68
CA PRO A 36 9.24 5.27 -2.99
C PRO A 36 10.59 5.97 -2.95
N ASN A 37 11.16 6.17 -4.13
CA ASN A 37 12.38 6.94 -4.36
C ASN A 37 12.18 7.87 -5.58
N SER A 38 13.20 8.65 -5.92
CA SER A 38 13.12 9.63 -7.02
C SER A 38 12.78 9.00 -8.38
N SER A 39 13.19 7.76 -8.62
CA SER A 39 12.90 7.04 -9.87
C SER A 39 11.45 6.56 -9.98
N ASN A 40 10.75 6.44 -8.85
CA ASN A 40 9.36 5.98 -8.78
C ASN A 40 8.39 7.09 -8.38
N ASP A 41 8.89 8.31 -8.23
CA ASP A 41 8.12 9.41 -7.65
C ASP A 41 6.86 9.74 -8.45
N ASN A 42 6.93 9.67 -9.78
CA ASN A 42 5.77 9.90 -10.65
C ASN A 42 4.65 8.88 -10.38
N PHE A 43 4.98 7.60 -10.17
CA PHE A 43 4.00 6.59 -9.82
C PHE A 43 3.29 6.95 -8.52
N PHE A 44 4.05 7.26 -7.47
CA PHE A 44 3.48 7.54 -6.16
C PHE A 44 2.71 8.86 -6.09
N THR A 45 3.16 9.88 -6.83
CA THR A 45 2.47 11.17 -6.92
C THR A 45 1.13 11.00 -7.65
N THR A 46 1.09 10.33 -8.81
CA THR A 46 -0.18 10.09 -9.51
C THR A 46 -1.10 9.14 -8.75
N LEU A 47 -0.55 8.14 -8.05
CA LEU A 47 -1.36 7.28 -7.18
C LEU A 47 -1.99 8.07 -6.03
N ALA A 48 -1.26 9.03 -5.43
CA ALA A 48 -1.79 9.89 -4.38
C ALA A 48 -2.95 10.77 -4.87
N GLU A 49 -2.87 11.29 -6.10
CA GLU A 49 -3.97 12.01 -6.75
C GLU A 49 -5.21 11.11 -6.89
N TYR A 50 -5.04 9.89 -7.38
CA TYR A 50 -6.14 8.94 -7.51
C TYR A 50 -6.79 8.59 -6.17
N ILE A 51 -5.98 8.36 -5.13
CA ILE A 51 -6.48 8.05 -3.78
C ILE A 51 -7.30 9.22 -3.22
N THR A 52 -6.89 10.46 -3.52
CA THR A 52 -7.63 11.66 -3.11
C THR A 52 -8.99 11.71 -3.78
N ASP A 53 -9.07 11.38 -5.07
CA ASP A 53 -10.34 11.33 -5.83
C ASP A 53 -11.26 10.20 -5.34
N TRP A 54 -10.68 9.08 -4.92
CA TRP A 54 -11.45 7.94 -4.43
C TRP A 54 -11.98 8.11 -3.01
N ASP A 55 -11.34 8.95 -2.18
CA ASP A 55 -11.65 9.04 -0.75
C ASP A 55 -11.64 7.65 -0.04
N VAL A 56 -10.82 6.72 -0.54
CA VAL A 56 -10.70 5.35 -0.02
C VAL A 56 -9.33 5.16 0.61
N VAL A 57 -9.33 4.58 1.80
CA VAL A 57 -8.08 4.22 2.51
C VAL A 57 -7.30 3.24 1.67
N THR A 58 -6.08 3.62 1.31
CA THR A 58 -5.21 2.84 0.43
C THR A 58 -3.89 2.55 1.11
N ILE A 59 -3.54 1.26 1.15
CA ILE A 59 -2.28 0.77 1.70
C ILE A 59 -1.40 0.31 0.55
N TYR A 60 -0.22 0.90 0.39
CA TYR A 60 0.82 0.36 -0.47
C TYR A 60 1.84 -0.40 0.36
N ILE A 61 1.99 -1.70 0.08
CA ILE A 61 2.90 -2.60 0.78
C ILE A 61 4.05 -2.94 -0.16
N HIS A 62 5.28 -2.69 0.28
CA HIS A 62 6.49 -3.07 -0.43
C HIS A 62 7.53 -3.74 0.45
N GLU A 63 8.49 -4.38 -0.20
CA GLU A 63 9.64 -4.95 0.48
C GLU A 63 10.54 -3.85 1.05
N SER A 64 11.00 -4.04 2.28
CA SER A 64 12.06 -3.26 2.89
C SER A 64 13.32 -4.10 3.04
N ARG A 65 14.49 -3.50 2.77
CA ARG A 65 15.79 -4.16 3.00
C ARG A 65 16.32 -3.95 4.41
N THR A 66 15.87 -2.91 5.10
CA THR A 66 16.43 -2.48 6.39
C THR A 66 15.54 -2.87 7.55
N GLU A 67 14.34 -2.30 7.61
CA GLU A 67 13.40 -2.44 8.73
C GLU A 67 11.95 -2.25 8.27
N MET A 68 11.01 -2.72 9.10
CA MET A 68 9.60 -2.45 8.88
C MET A 68 9.30 -0.97 9.15
N GLN A 69 8.56 -0.33 8.25
CA GLN A 69 8.14 1.05 8.42
C GLN A 69 6.68 1.21 8.04
N LEU A 70 5.91 1.91 8.88
CA LEU A 70 4.57 2.37 8.56
C LEU A 70 4.59 3.90 8.52
N SER A 71 4.30 4.45 7.35
CA SER A 71 4.11 5.88 7.16
C SER A 71 2.63 6.17 6.93
N SER A 72 2.06 6.99 7.80
CA SER A 72 0.74 7.59 7.61
C SER A 72 0.84 8.90 6.83
N ASN A 73 -0.23 9.27 6.12
CA ASN A 73 -0.30 10.50 5.35
C ASN A 73 0.77 10.60 4.26
N PHE A 74 1.08 9.47 3.62
CA PHE A 74 2.09 9.42 2.58
C PHE A 74 1.70 10.37 1.43
N LYS A 75 2.68 11.10 0.88
CA LYS A 75 2.44 12.17 -0.12
C LYS A 75 1.42 13.24 0.32
N ASN A 76 1.29 13.46 1.63
CA ASN A 76 0.32 14.39 2.24
C ASN A 76 -1.16 14.00 2.01
N VAL A 77 -1.44 12.73 1.70
CA VAL A 77 -2.80 12.21 1.52
C VAL A 77 -3.20 11.40 2.74
N GLN A 78 -4.20 11.85 3.48
CA GLN A 78 -4.58 11.27 4.78
C GLN A 78 -4.95 9.78 4.68
N GLN A 79 -5.58 9.40 3.58
CA GLN A 79 -6.03 8.05 3.26
C GLN A 79 -4.88 7.15 2.74
N PHE A 80 -3.68 7.71 2.50
CA PHE A 80 -2.58 6.97 1.90
C PHE A 80 -1.58 6.49 2.96
N LEU A 81 -1.54 5.17 3.14
CA LEU A 81 -0.64 4.48 4.03
C LEU A 81 0.43 3.75 3.23
N LEU A 82 1.68 3.91 3.64
CA LEU A 82 2.82 3.21 3.07
C LEU A 82 3.39 2.25 4.09
N MET A 83 3.53 0.98 3.71
CA MET A 83 4.10 -0.07 4.54
C MET A 83 5.30 -0.70 3.86
N ALA A 84 6.45 -0.60 4.50
CA ALA A 84 7.66 -1.31 4.13
C ALA A 84 7.75 -2.56 5.03
N VAL A 85 7.88 -3.75 4.44
CA VAL A 85 7.92 -5.04 5.15
C VAL A 85 9.20 -5.76 4.80
N GLN A 86 10.00 -6.14 5.81
CA GLN A 86 11.24 -6.87 5.59
C GLN A 86 10.97 -8.36 5.37
N GLY A 87 10.99 -8.79 4.11
CA GLY A 87 10.90 -10.19 3.72
C GLY A 87 12.16 -10.98 4.09
N GLY A 88 12.02 -12.30 4.28
CA GLY A 88 13.16 -13.22 4.43
C GLY A 88 13.85 -13.25 5.81
N ILE A 89 13.73 -12.20 6.61
CA ILE A 89 14.29 -12.13 7.98
C ILE A 89 13.19 -12.27 9.04
N TRP A 90 12.03 -11.68 8.79
CA TRP A 90 10.94 -11.62 9.75
C TRP A 90 9.78 -12.55 9.39
N PRO A 91 8.94 -12.90 10.38
CA PRO A 91 7.69 -13.62 10.16
C PRO A 91 6.84 -12.97 9.06
N PRO A 92 5.94 -13.74 8.39
CA PRO A 92 4.91 -13.14 7.57
C PRO A 92 4.17 -12.05 8.36
N ALA A 93 4.09 -10.84 7.81
CA ALA A 93 3.34 -9.76 8.43
C ALA A 93 1.83 -10.06 8.33
N ARG A 94 1.12 -9.99 9.46
CA ARG A 94 -0.34 -10.03 9.49
C ARG A 94 -0.87 -8.59 9.53
N VAL A 95 -1.61 -8.20 8.50
CA VAL A 95 -2.27 -6.90 8.43
C VAL A 95 -3.74 -7.09 8.78
N TYR A 96 -4.17 -6.48 9.86
CA TYR A 96 -5.56 -6.39 10.29
C TYR A 96 -6.11 -5.04 9.89
N ILE A 97 -7.25 -5.09 9.23
CA ILE A 97 -7.91 -3.91 8.69
C ILE A 97 -9.27 -3.82 9.38
N ASP A 98 -9.43 -2.83 10.27
CA ASP A 98 -10.69 -2.50 10.96
C ASP A 98 -11.33 -1.31 10.23
N THR A 99 -12.21 -1.62 9.28
CA THR A 99 -12.88 -0.63 8.42
C THR A 99 -13.84 0.26 9.24
N ALA A 100 -14.51 -0.30 10.26
CA ALA A 100 -15.44 0.43 11.11
C ALA A 100 -14.77 1.53 11.96
N LYS A 101 -13.50 1.36 12.32
CA LYS A 101 -12.74 2.35 13.11
C LYS A 101 -11.73 3.13 12.28
N ASN A 102 -11.64 2.85 10.98
CA ASN A 102 -10.57 3.31 10.11
C ASN A 102 -9.17 3.07 10.73
N ARG A 103 -8.93 1.85 11.22
CA ARG A 103 -7.68 1.47 11.88
C ARG A 103 -7.03 0.31 11.16
N ILE A 104 -5.74 0.42 10.94
CA ILE A 104 -4.91 -0.68 10.48
C ILE A 104 -3.96 -1.06 11.60
N ARG A 105 -3.96 -2.35 11.95
CA ARG A 105 -3.02 -2.93 12.90
C ARG A 105 -2.16 -3.93 12.17
N ILE A 106 -0.85 -3.82 12.35
CA ILE A 106 0.09 -4.74 11.73
C ILE A 106 0.77 -5.49 12.85
N ASN A 107 0.76 -6.82 12.75
CA ASN A 107 1.44 -7.69 13.68
C ASN A 107 2.47 -8.53 12.93
N GLN A 108 3.73 -8.36 13.29
CA GLN A 108 4.84 -9.18 12.83
C GLN A 108 5.54 -9.92 13.99
N ASN A 109 4.96 -9.87 15.19
CA ASN A 109 5.46 -10.56 16.37
C ASN A 109 4.99 -12.02 16.36
N ASN A 110 5.95 -12.95 16.32
CA ASN A 110 5.83 -14.38 16.66
C ASN A 110 4.69 -15.16 15.99
N TRP A 111 4.92 -15.63 14.76
CA TRP A 111 4.11 -16.68 14.12
C TRP A 111 4.13 -18.03 14.86
N HIS A 112 5.03 -18.22 15.82
CA HIS A 112 5.16 -19.48 16.58
C HIS A 112 4.30 -19.56 17.84
N LEU A 113 3.65 -18.48 18.28
CA LEU A 113 2.89 -18.46 19.55
C LEU A 113 1.38 -18.69 19.40
N GLU A 114 0.91 -18.97 18.18
CA GLU A 114 -0.49 -19.30 17.91
C GLU A 114 -0.60 -20.60 17.10
N ALA A 115 0.04 -21.67 17.56
CA ALA A 115 -0.43 -23.03 17.26
C ALA A 115 -1.43 -23.42 18.38
N PRO A 116 -2.60 -23.99 18.05
CA PRO A 116 -3.60 -24.40 19.03
C PRO A 116 -3.10 -25.47 20.00
#